data_AF-A0A9W6DCZ3-F1
#
_entry.id   AF-A0A9W6DCZ3-F1
#
_cell.length_a   1.000
_cell.length_b   1.000
_cell.length_c   1.000
_cell.angle_alpha   90.00
_cell.angle_beta   90.00
_cell.angle_gamma   90.00
#
_symmetry.space_group_name_H-M   'P 1'
#
loop_
_entity.id
_entity.type
_entity.pdbx_description
1 polymer ?
#
loop_
_entity_poly.entity_id
_entity_poly.type
_entity_poly.pdbx_seq_one_letter_code
_entity_poly.pdbx_strand_id
1 'polypeptide(L)'
;MKKASLCIFILSVLTTLEPSSVVISKNLNAPLTCEDKLRTMEPIIPKTIYDYQLLRDRDMNNFKRNLEPISSVLKDGIDIPFVSIYKDLDFQRPAYAQQWHSSYWRWSYMPVNLANQQHKLFLYSGGLSVWYDLSNELVLPGDLSNSSPINKKAFSTAYPYVVRIIVFDFNITSIKYYKNQICVIGEPLRKGLTVVDIDIKNIPTSQKLIQLVTPDGYELDYSIM
;
A
#
# COMPACT_ATOMS: atom_id res chain seq x y z
N MET A 1 -66.33 59.65 3.68
CA MET A 1 -65.06 59.77 2.92
C MET A 1 -64.03 58.86 3.57
N LYS A 2 -63.53 57.88 2.82
CA LYS A 2 -62.56 56.87 3.24
C LYS A 2 -61.17 57.51 3.40
N LYS A 3 -60.46 57.20 4.49
CA LYS A 3 -58.98 57.30 4.54
C LYS A 3 -58.46 55.97 5.09
N ALA A 4 -57.87 55.18 4.20
CA ALA A 4 -57.16 53.96 4.54
C ALA A 4 -55.81 54.35 5.16
N SER A 5 -55.51 53.79 6.33
CA SER A 5 -54.21 53.92 6.97
C SER A 5 -53.28 52.82 6.41
N LEU A 6 -52.18 53.24 5.79
CA LEU A 6 -51.16 52.39 5.20
C LEU A 6 -50.13 52.03 6.28
N CYS A 7 -50.20 50.83 6.85
CA CYS A 7 -49.15 50.30 7.72
C CYS A 7 -48.02 49.74 6.86
N ILE A 8 -46.88 50.44 6.80
CA ILE A 8 -45.63 49.93 6.24
C ILE A 8 -44.85 49.28 7.38
N PHE A 9 -44.78 47.94 7.38
CA PHE A 9 -43.85 47.19 8.23
C PHE A 9 -42.45 47.28 7.62
N ILE A 10 -41.53 47.98 8.27
CA ILE A 10 -40.11 47.95 7.92
C ILE A 10 -39.51 46.72 8.57
N LEU A 11 -39.25 45.69 7.76
CA LEU A 11 -38.52 44.48 8.18
C LEU A 11 -37.02 44.79 8.10
N SER A 12 -36.41 45.17 9.22
CA SER A 12 -34.95 45.31 9.34
C SER A 12 -34.31 43.92 9.38
N VAL A 13 -33.76 43.47 8.26
CA VAL A 13 -32.90 42.28 8.20
C VAL A 13 -31.56 42.64 8.83
N LEU A 14 -31.33 42.22 10.07
CA LEU A 14 -29.99 42.16 10.66
C LEU A 14 -29.24 41.00 10.01
N THR A 15 -28.43 41.29 9.00
CA THR A 15 -27.39 40.38 8.54
C THR A 15 -26.25 40.41 9.57
N THR A 16 -26.20 39.42 10.44
CA THR A 16 -25.00 39.15 11.23
C THR A 16 -23.93 38.64 10.25
N LEU A 17 -23.01 39.53 9.87
CA LEU A 17 -21.74 39.13 9.27
C LEU A 17 -21.00 38.28 10.31
N GLU A 18 -20.96 36.96 10.07
CA GLU A 18 -20.02 36.11 10.80
C GLU A 18 -18.59 36.61 10.52
N PRO A 19 -17.76 36.80 11.55
CA PRO A 19 -16.37 37.14 11.33
C PRO A 19 -15.73 36.00 10.56
N SER A 20 -15.25 36.31 9.36
CA SER A 20 -14.43 35.42 8.55
C SER A 20 -13.28 34.96 9.42
N SER A 21 -13.25 33.67 9.76
CA SER A 21 -12.10 33.09 10.42
C SER A 21 -10.90 33.30 9.51
N VAL A 22 -9.98 34.15 9.96
CA VAL A 22 -8.68 34.31 9.32
C VAL A 22 -8.00 32.96 9.41
N VAL A 23 -8.03 32.20 8.31
CA VAL A 23 -7.15 31.04 8.14
C VAL A 23 -5.75 31.62 8.03
N ILE A 24 -5.06 31.69 9.16
CA ILE A 24 -3.63 31.98 9.20
C ILE A 24 -2.97 30.88 8.39
N SER A 25 -2.54 31.20 7.17
CA SER A 25 -1.69 30.32 6.39
C SER A 25 -0.40 30.13 7.19
N LYS A 26 -0.24 28.95 7.80
CA LYS A 26 1.03 28.57 8.42
C LYS A 26 2.10 28.70 7.33
N ASN A 27 3.09 29.53 7.61
CA ASN A 27 4.26 29.73 6.76
C ASN A 27 4.87 28.33 6.48
N LEU A 28 4.82 27.85 5.24
CA LEU A 28 5.28 26.50 4.86
C LEU A 28 6.76 26.24 5.19
N ASN A 29 7.50 27.29 5.55
CA ASN A 29 8.93 27.26 5.85
C ASN A 29 9.27 27.36 7.35
N ALA A 30 8.27 27.42 8.25
CA ALA A 30 8.54 27.38 9.68
C ALA A 30 8.90 25.94 10.11
N PRO A 31 9.99 25.72 10.85
CA PRO A 31 10.33 24.38 11.33
C PRO A 31 9.20 23.83 12.21
N LEU A 32 8.78 22.58 11.95
CA LEU A 32 7.76 21.90 12.74
C LEU A 32 8.17 21.86 14.22
N THR A 33 7.22 22.16 15.11
CA THR A 33 7.42 21.95 16.55
C THR A 33 7.56 20.46 16.85
N CYS A 34 8.02 20.13 18.06
CA CYS A 34 8.12 18.73 18.48
C CYS A 34 6.75 18.03 18.45
N GLU A 35 5.71 18.72 18.91
CA GLU A 35 4.34 18.23 18.94
C GLU A 35 3.80 17.99 17.54
N ASP A 36 4.06 18.90 16.60
CA ASP A 36 3.65 18.73 15.20
C ASP A 36 4.39 17.55 14.56
N LYS A 37 5.67 17.31 14.88
CA LYS A 37 6.40 16.11 14.43
C LYS A 37 5.82 14.83 15.02
N LEU A 38 5.53 14.78 16.31
CA LEU A 38 4.93 13.60 16.95
C LEU A 38 3.59 13.24 16.32
N ARG A 39 2.74 14.23 16.05
CA ARG A 39 1.45 14.04 15.37
C ARG A 39 1.56 13.44 13.97
N THR A 40 2.70 13.60 13.29
CA THR A 40 2.95 12.97 11.99
C THR A 40 3.42 11.52 12.10
N MET A 41 3.96 11.11 13.25
CA MET A 41 4.58 9.79 13.42
C MET A 41 3.65 8.77 14.07
N GLU A 42 2.72 9.21 14.91
CA GLU A 42 1.85 8.30 15.67
C GLU A 42 0.43 8.88 15.87
N PRO A 43 -0.54 8.03 16.28
CA PRO A 43 -1.89 8.50 16.59
C PRO A 43 -1.90 9.57 17.70
N ILE A 44 -2.73 10.61 17.52
CA ILE A 44 -2.90 11.70 18.50
C ILE A 44 -3.34 11.17 19.88
N ILE A 45 -4.12 10.09 19.89
CA ILE A 45 -4.61 9.42 21.09
C ILE A 45 -4.09 7.99 21.06
N PRO A 46 -3.48 7.49 22.15
CA PRO A 46 -3.03 6.10 22.24
C PRO A 46 -4.14 5.13 21.87
N LYS A 47 -3.88 4.27 20.89
CA LYS A 47 -4.82 3.24 20.43
C LYS A 47 -4.08 2.05 19.85
N THR A 48 -4.66 0.88 20.01
CA THR A 48 -4.23 -0.32 19.28
C THR A 48 -4.66 -0.20 17.83
N ILE A 49 -3.75 -0.51 16.90
CA ILE A 49 -4.01 -0.60 15.47
C ILE A 49 -3.55 -1.97 15.01
N TYR A 50 -4.41 -2.69 14.30
CA TYR A 50 -4.09 -3.97 13.69
C TYR A 50 -3.72 -3.79 12.21
N ASP A 51 -2.91 -4.70 11.67
CA ASP A 51 -2.39 -4.59 10.30
C ASP A 51 -3.49 -4.46 9.25
N TYR A 52 -4.58 -5.22 9.37
CA TYR A 52 -5.72 -5.14 8.43
C TYR A 52 -6.41 -3.77 8.38
N GLN A 53 -6.20 -2.92 9.39
CA GLN A 53 -6.73 -1.55 9.43
C GLN A 53 -5.85 -0.57 8.63
N LEU A 54 -4.57 -0.92 8.42
CA LEU A 54 -3.59 -0.12 7.69
C LEU A 54 -3.38 -0.67 6.26
N LEU A 55 -3.28 -1.98 6.14
CA LEU A 55 -2.99 -2.75 4.93
C LEU A 55 -4.26 -3.49 4.49
N ARG A 56 -5.03 -2.86 3.60
CA ARG A 56 -6.34 -3.38 3.17
C ARG A 56 -6.24 -4.73 2.45
N ASP A 57 -5.12 -4.96 1.77
CA ASP A 57 -4.73 -6.22 1.12
C ASP A 57 -4.47 -7.36 2.11
N ARG A 58 -4.56 -7.11 3.43
CA ARG A 58 -4.40 -8.14 4.48
C ARG A 58 -5.67 -8.41 5.27
N ASP A 59 -6.77 -7.72 4.99
CA ASP A 59 -8.02 -7.94 5.69
C ASP A 59 -8.76 -9.19 5.19
N MET A 60 -8.50 -10.32 5.84
CA MET A 60 -9.12 -11.60 5.51
C MET A 60 -10.65 -11.61 5.68
N ASN A 61 -11.24 -10.68 6.42
CA ASN A 61 -12.70 -10.55 6.48
C ASN A 61 -13.31 -10.15 5.13
N ASN A 62 -12.50 -9.52 4.27
CA ASN A 62 -12.88 -9.16 2.91
C ASN A 62 -12.69 -10.31 1.91
N PHE A 63 -12.02 -11.40 2.29
CA PHE A 63 -11.81 -12.55 1.43
C PHE A 63 -12.88 -13.63 1.66
N LYS A 64 -13.90 -13.66 0.80
CA LYS A 64 -15.10 -14.52 0.97
C LYS A 64 -15.08 -15.76 0.08
N ARG A 65 -13.91 -16.31 -0.23
CA ARG A 65 -13.77 -17.50 -1.08
C ARG A 65 -13.24 -18.67 -0.26
N ASN A 66 -13.67 -19.87 -0.62
CA ASN A 66 -13.15 -21.09 0.00
C ASN A 66 -11.70 -21.30 -0.42
N LEU A 67 -10.84 -21.67 0.53
CA LEU A 67 -9.44 -21.98 0.27
C LEU A 67 -9.27 -23.48 0.07
N GLU A 68 -8.50 -23.83 -0.94
CA GLU A 68 -7.95 -25.16 -1.11
C GLU A 68 -6.68 -25.30 -0.26
N PRO A 69 -6.36 -26.52 0.19
CA PRO A 69 -5.06 -26.80 0.79
C PRO A 69 -3.91 -26.37 -0.13
N ILE A 70 -2.85 -25.80 0.44
CA ILE A 70 -1.66 -25.39 -0.33
C ILE A 70 -1.10 -26.56 -1.13
N SER A 71 -1.09 -27.77 -0.57
CA SER A 71 -0.67 -28.99 -1.26
C SER A 71 -1.43 -29.25 -2.57
N SER A 72 -2.72 -28.94 -2.63
CA SER A 72 -3.52 -29.02 -3.86
C SER A 72 -3.07 -27.99 -4.89
N VAL A 73 -2.75 -26.76 -4.45
CA VAL A 73 -2.21 -25.72 -5.35
C VAL A 73 -0.84 -26.12 -5.89
N LEU A 74 0.03 -26.70 -5.05
CA LEU A 74 1.36 -27.15 -5.47
C LEU A 74 1.30 -28.31 -6.48
N LYS A 75 0.35 -29.24 -6.29
CA LYS A 75 0.20 -30.43 -7.13
C LYS A 75 -0.58 -30.15 -8.42
N ASP A 76 -1.74 -29.53 -8.31
CA ASP A 76 -2.73 -29.42 -9.38
C ASP A 76 -2.78 -28.00 -10.00
N GLY A 77 -2.04 -27.05 -9.44
CA GLY A 77 -1.95 -25.68 -9.95
C GLY A 77 -1.17 -25.59 -11.26
N ILE A 78 -1.62 -24.66 -12.11
CA ILE A 78 -0.94 -24.34 -13.36
C ILE A 78 0.20 -23.37 -13.09
N ASP A 79 1.34 -23.56 -13.77
CA ASP A 79 2.46 -22.63 -13.66
C ASP A 79 2.13 -21.29 -14.33
N ILE A 80 2.39 -20.20 -13.60
CA ILE A 80 2.35 -18.84 -14.13
C ILE A 80 3.78 -18.43 -14.49
N PRO A 81 4.08 -18.13 -15.76
CA PRO A 81 5.38 -17.61 -16.12
C PRO A 81 5.58 -16.22 -15.50
N PHE A 82 6.79 -15.97 -15.01
CA PHE A 82 7.16 -14.68 -14.43
C PHE A 82 8.51 -14.21 -14.95
N VAL A 83 8.72 -12.89 -14.90
CA VAL A 83 10.00 -12.28 -15.27
C VAL A 83 10.58 -11.59 -14.04
N SER A 84 11.83 -11.93 -13.69
CA SER A 84 12.55 -11.20 -12.65
C SER A 84 12.95 -9.82 -13.18
N ILE A 85 12.43 -8.77 -12.53
CA ILE A 85 12.72 -7.37 -12.86
C ILE A 85 13.88 -6.85 -12.01
N TYR A 86 13.98 -7.36 -10.79
CA TYR A 86 15.05 -7.06 -9.86
C TYR A 86 15.30 -8.26 -8.97
N LYS A 87 16.57 -8.54 -8.71
CA LYS A 87 16.99 -9.59 -7.79
C LYS A 87 18.31 -9.19 -7.17
N ASP A 88 18.28 -8.98 -5.87
CA ASP A 88 19.46 -8.73 -5.06
C ASP A 88 19.34 -9.58 -3.80
N LEU A 89 20.09 -10.68 -3.77
CA LEU A 89 20.06 -11.63 -2.65
C LEU A 89 20.83 -11.13 -1.44
N ASP A 90 21.59 -10.03 -1.58
CA ASP A 90 22.34 -9.41 -0.51
C ASP A 90 21.65 -8.17 0.08
N PHE A 91 20.52 -7.75 -0.49
CA PHE A 91 19.74 -6.61 -0.03
C PHE A 91 19.33 -6.76 1.44
N GLN A 92 19.76 -5.82 2.27
CA GLN A 92 19.39 -5.74 3.67
C GLN A 92 18.27 -4.72 3.84
N ARG A 93 17.07 -5.19 4.21
CA ARG A 93 15.97 -4.29 4.54
C ARG A 93 16.33 -3.50 5.81
N PRO A 94 16.28 -2.15 5.78
CA PRO A 94 16.63 -1.36 6.94
C PRO A 94 15.52 -1.40 7.99
N ALA A 95 15.90 -1.40 9.26
CA ALA A 95 14.94 -1.24 10.36
C ALA A 95 14.34 0.17 10.44
N TYR A 96 15.05 1.15 9.88
CA TYR A 96 14.62 2.54 9.78
C TYR A 96 15.23 3.21 8.55
N ALA A 97 14.44 3.98 7.80
CA ALA A 97 14.91 4.71 6.64
C ALA A 97 14.76 6.22 6.83
N GLN A 98 15.67 6.99 6.23
CA GLN A 98 15.69 8.45 6.37
C GLN A 98 14.36 9.09 5.93
N GLN A 99 13.72 8.58 4.89
CA GLN A 99 12.42 9.09 4.41
C GLN A 99 11.25 8.84 5.38
N TRP A 100 11.43 8.01 6.40
CA TRP A 100 10.44 7.84 7.48
C TRP A 100 10.63 8.85 8.61
N HIS A 101 11.64 9.71 8.53
CA HIS A 101 11.81 10.77 9.50
C HIS A 101 10.68 11.80 9.40
N SER A 102 10.26 12.35 10.54
CA SER A 102 9.19 13.36 10.64
C SER A 102 9.40 14.60 9.75
N SER A 103 10.63 14.87 9.34
CA SER A 103 10.94 15.91 8.34
C SER A 103 10.41 15.63 6.93
N TYR A 104 10.11 14.37 6.60
CA TYR A 104 9.63 13.93 5.28
C TYR A 104 8.11 13.76 5.21
N TRP A 105 7.39 13.98 6.32
CA TRP A 105 5.93 14.10 6.50
C TRP A 105 5.04 12.99 5.91
N ARG A 106 5.12 12.72 4.60
CA ARG A 106 4.26 11.78 3.86
C ARG A 106 4.43 10.34 4.30
N TRP A 107 5.67 9.91 4.57
CA TRP A 107 6.01 8.52 4.95
C TRP A 107 6.51 8.40 6.39
N SER A 108 6.32 9.44 7.19
CA SER A 108 6.78 9.44 8.59
C SER A 108 5.83 8.70 9.54
N TYR A 109 4.64 8.32 9.08
CA TYR A 109 3.65 7.66 9.93
C TYR A 109 4.09 6.23 10.26
N MET A 110 4.61 6.06 11.46
CA MET A 110 5.30 4.84 11.87
C MET A 110 4.44 3.59 11.90
N PRO A 111 3.13 3.62 12.26
CA PRO A 111 2.31 2.42 12.25
C PRO A 111 2.28 1.71 10.89
N VAL A 112 2.22 2.46 9.77
CA VAL A 112 2.24 1.88 8.42
C VAL A 112 3.60 1.24 8.13
N ASN A 113 4.69 1.94 8.44
CA ASN A 113 6.04 1.42 8.23
C ASN A 113 6.28 0.14 9.05
N LEU A 114 5.83 0.12 10.32
CA LEU A 114 5.94 -1.05 11.19
C LEU A 114 5.12 -2.23 10.68
N ALA A 115 3.87 -2.00 10.25
CA ALA A 115 3.04 -3.05 9.64
C ALA A 115 3.73 -3.64 8.39
N ASN A 116 4.21 -2.77 7.49
CA ASN A 116 4.95 -3.20 6.31
C ASN A 116 6.24 -3.96 6.66
N GLN A 117 6.93 -3.69 7.77
CA GLN A 117 8.12 -4.45 8.17
C GLN A 117 7.82 -5.88 8.64
N GLN A 118 6.58 -6.18 9.03
CA GLN A 118 6.20 -7.52 9.45
C GLN A 118 5.92 -8.47 8.26
N HIS A 119 5.71 -7.91 7.07
CA HIS A 119 5.37 -8.66 5.87
C HIS A 119 6.56 -8.78 4.91
N LYS A 120 6.55 -9.88 4.14
CA LYS A 120 7.58 -10.24 3.16
C LYS A 120 7.08 -10.15 1.73
N LEU A 121 5.80 -10.40 1.49
CA LEU A 121 5.15 -10.40 0.19
C LEU A 121 4.37 -9.10 0.01
N PHE A 122 4.48 -8.43 -1.14
CA PHE A 122 3.67 -7.27 -1.51
C PHE A 122 3.30 -7.32 -2.98
N LEU A 123 2.18 -6.69 -3.31
CA LEU A 123 1.62 -6.66 -4.65
C LEU A 123 1.50 -5.23 -5.16
N TYR A 124 1.69 -5.06 -6.47
CA TYR A 124 1.44 -3.81 -7.14
C TYR A 124 0.85 -4.05 -8.53
N SER A 125 -0.32 -3.47 -8.80
CA SER A 125 -1.07 -3.66 -10.05
C SER A 125 -1.23 -2.37 -10.87
N GLY A 126 -0.53 -1.29 -10.50
CA GLY A 126 -0.54 -0.02 -11.22
C GLY A 126 -0.88 1.19 -10.36
N GLY A 127 -0.71 2.38 -10.96
CA GLY A 127 -0.94 3.66 -10.31
C GLY A 127 0.34 4.30 -9.77
N LEU A 128 0.76 5.40 -10.38
CA LEU A 128 1.99 6.12 -10.02
C LEU A 128 2.02 6.52 -8.54
N SER A 129 0.91 7.06 -8.01
CA SER A 129 0.86 7.44 -6.58
C SER A 129 0.98 6.24 -5.66
N VAL A 130 0.36 5.11 -6.01
CA VAL A 130 0.41 3.88 -5.19
C VAL A 130 1.83 3.35 -5.14
N TRP A 131 2.51 3.29 -6.28
CA TRP A 131 3.92 2.91 -6.33
C TRP A 131 4.83 3.87 -5.55
N TYR A 132 4.56 5.17 -5.65
CA TYR A 132 5.33 6.21 -4.96
C TYR A 132 5.29 6.00 -3.44
N ASP A 133 4.11 5.68 -2.91
CA ASP A 133 3.94 5.38 -1.48
C ASP A 133 4.57 4.03 -1.13
N LEU A 134 4.23 2.96 -1.86
CA LEU A 134 4.73 1.62 -1.61
C LEU A 134 6.27 1.54 -1.66
N SER A 135 6.91 2.15 -2.65
CA SER A 135 8.37 2.11 -2.79
C SER A 135 9.09 2.81 -1.62
N ASN A 136 8.55 3.90 -1.09
CA ASN A 136 9.13 4.63 0.03
C ASN A 136 8.86 3.94 1.37
N GLU A 137 7.67 3.39 1.56
CA GLU A 137 7.29 2.61 2.74
C GLU A 137 8.04 1.27 2.83
N LEU A 138 8.37 0.65 1.69
CA LEU A 138 9.15 -0.59 1.64
C LEU A 138 10.66 -0.37 1.53
N VAL A 139 11.10 0.87 1.30
CA VAL A 139 12.51 1.25 1.09
C VAL A 139 13.11 0.49 -0.10
N LEU A 140 12.37 0.42 -1.21
CA LEU A 140 12.86 -0.24 -2.40
C LEU A 140 14.07 0.52 -2.97
N PRO A 141 15.08 -0.19 -3.50
CA PRO A 141 16.28 0.44 -4.04
C PRO A 141 15.98 1.22 -5.32
N GLY A 142 16.70 2.33 -5.47
CA GLY A 142 16.59 3.24 -6.59
C GLY A 142 15.89 4.54 -6.22
N ASP A 143 16.32 5.63 -6.85
CA ASP A 143 15.58 6.88 -6.78
C ASP A 143 14.27 6.75 -7.56
N LEU A 144 13.32 7.65 -7.32
CA LEU A 144 12.05 7.71 -8.04
C LEU A 144 12.21 8.08 -9.52
N SER A 145 13.45 8.19 -10.00
CA SER A 145 13.74 8.38 -11.41
C SER A 145 13.46 7.09 -12.18
N ASN A 146 13.20 7.23 -13.48
CA ASN A 146 12.99 6.12 -14.41
C ASN A 146 14.26 5.25 -14.62
N SER A 147 15.37 5.55 -13.93
CA SER A 147 16.63 4.82 -14.08
C SER A 147 16.71 3.55 -13.21
N SER A 148 15.93 3.46 -12.12
CA SER A 148 15.86 2.22 -11.33
C SER A 148 15.20 1.10 -12.15
N PRO A 149 15.82 -0.10 -12.23
CA PRO A 149 15.22 -1.25 -12.91
C PRO A 149 13.83 -1.59 -12.37
N ILE A 150 13.60 -1.36 -11.09
CA ILE A 150 12.29 -1.55 -10.45
C ILE A 150 11.29 -0.50 -10.98
N ASN A 151 11.67 0.75 -11.20
CA ASN A 151 10.75 1.80 -11.63
C ASN A 151 10.42 1.77 -13.14
N LYS A 152 11.33 1.27 -13.99
CA LYS A 152 11.22 1.33 -15.47
C LYS A 152 9.94 0.73 -16.06
N LYS A 153 9.33 -0.26 -15.38
CA LYS A 153 8.09 -0.91 -15.81
C LYS A 153 6.89 -0.68 -14.88
N ALA A 154 7.08 0.00 -13.74
CA ALA A 154 6.02 0.20 -12.75
C ALA A 154 4.84 1.05 -13.26
N PHE A 155 5.01 1.79 -14.36
CA PHE A 155 4.07 2.85 -14.77
C PHE A 155 3.48 2.68 -16.17
N SER A 156 3.73 1.55 -16.83
CA SER A 156 3.34 1.41 -18.23
C SER A 156 1.89 0.93 -18.35
N THR A 157 1.02 1.79 -18.91
CA THR A 157 -0.34 1.43 -19.34
C THR A 157 -0.34 0.40 -20.48
N ALA A 158 0.81 0.14 -21.11
CA ALA A 158 0.94 -0.89 -22.14
C ALA A 158 0.81 -2.32 -21.60
N TYR A 159 0.88 -2.50 -20.27
CA TYR A 159 0.80 -3.81 -19.62
C TYR A 159 -0.31 -3.86 -18.56
N PRO A 160 -1.59 -3.71 -18.96
CA PRO A 160 -2.71 -3.58 -18.02
C PRO A 160 -3.01 -4.85 -17.21
N TYR A 161 -2.41 -5.98 -17.59
CA TYR A 161 -2.57 -7.27 -16.91
C TYR A 161 -1.32 -7.70 -16.15
N VAL A 162 -0.31 -6.83 -16.02
CA VAL A 162 0.89 -7.16 -15.27
C VAL A 162 0.67 -6.83 -13.80
N VAL A 163 0.87 -7.84 -12.96
CA VAL A 163 0.95 -7.68 -11.51
C VAL A 163 2.40 -7.89 -11.10
N ARG A 164 2.90 -6.93 -10.34
CA ARG A 164 4.21 -7.01 -9.73
C ARG A 164 4.11 -7.61 -8.35
N ILE A 165 4.99 -8.58 -8.10
CA ILE A 165 5.17 -9.22 -6.81
C ILE A 165 6.54 -8.83 -6.29
N ILE A 166 6.56 -8.26 -5.09
CA ILE A 166 7.75 -7.83 -4.37
C ILE A 166 7.89 -8.77 -3.18
N VAL A 167 9.05 -9.43 -3.07
CA VAL A 167 9.29 -10.39 -1.99
C VAL A 167 10.63 -10.13 -1.31
N PHE A 168 10.60 -9.96 0.01
CA PHE A 168 11.78 -9.86 0.87
C PHE A 168 12.18 -11.21 1.46
N ASP A 169 13.49 -11.40 1.65
CA ASP A 169 14.08 -12.54 2.33
C ASP A 169 13.61 -13.89 1.78
N PHE A 170 13.48 -13.98 0.46
CA PHE A 170 12.93 -15.16 -0.20
C PHE A 170 13.42 -15.27 -1.65
N ASN A 171 13.73 -16.50 -2.08
CA ASN A 171 14.14 -16.81 -3.44
C ASN A 171 13.02 -17.55 -4.18
N ILE A 172 12.31 -16.85 -5.06
CA ILE A 172 11.20 -17.40 -5.85
C ILE A 172 11.74 -18.39 -6.89
N THR A 173 11.16 -19.59 -6.94
CA THR A 173 11.49 -20.65 -7.91
C THR A 173 10.35 -20.92 -8.88
N SER A 174 9.10 -20.82 -8.44
CA SER A 174 7.92 -20.97 -9.29
C SER A 174 6.73 -20.19 -8.75
N ILE A 175 5.73 -19.97 -9.60
CA ILE A 175 4.45 -19.37 -9.22
C ILE A 175 3.35 -20.25 -9.80
N LYS A 176 2.40 -20.68 -8.97
CA LYS A 176 1.31 -21.54 -9.39
C LYS A 176 -0.04 -20.91 -9.11
N TYR A 177 -1.00 -21.12 -10.00
CA TYR A 177 -2.38 -20.70 -9.83
C TYR A 177 -3.32 -21.89 -9.77
N TYR A 178 -4.20 -21.90 -8.77
CA TYR A 178 -5.26 -22.89 -8.66
C TYR A 178 -6.50 -22.26 -8.02
N LYS A 179 -7.61 -22.28 -8.76
CA LYS A 179 -8.92 -21.72 -8.36
C LYS A 179 -8.84 -20.24 -7.92
N ASN A 180 -8.75 -19.96 -6.63
CA ASN A 180 -8.72 -18.61 -6.08
C ASN A 180 -7.41 -18.31 -5.31
N GLN A 181 -6.40 -19.15 -5.49
CA GLN A 181 -5.08 -19.02 -4.87
C GLN A 181 -3.98 -18.93 -5.92
N ILE A 182 -3.00 -18.08 -5.63
CA ILE A 182 -1.72 -18.01 -6.34
C ILE A 182 -0.63 -18.26 -5.31
N CYS A 183 0.12 -19.35 -5.45
CA CYS A 183 1.25 -19.66 -4.59
C CYS A 183 2.54 -19.16 -5.25
N VAL A 184 3.24 -18.25 -4.57
CA VAL A 184 4.62 -17.85 -4.89
C VAL A 184 5.53 -18.78 -4.11
N ILE A 185 6.19 -19.69 -4.82
CA ILE A 185 6.90 -20.84 -4.24
C ILE A 185 8.40 -20.56 -4.27
N GLY A 186 9.10 -20.92 -3.20
CA GLY A 186 10.55 -20.75 -3.14
C GLY A 186 11.15 -20.99 -1.76
N GLU A 187 12.42 -20.64 -1.63
CA GLU A 187 13.19 -20.87 -0.40
C GLU A 187 13.32 -19.60 0.45
N PRO A 188 13.08 -19.68 1.77
CA PRO A 188 13.37 -18.57 2.68
C PRO A 188 14.86 -18.22 2.69
N LEU A 189 15.15 -16.93 2.75
CA LEU A 189 16.48 -16.39 2.93
C LEU A 189 16.55 -15.58 4.25
N ARG A 190 17.76 -15.20 4.65
CA ARG A 190 17.97 -14.30 5.80
C ARG A 190 17.94 -12.81 5.41
N LYS A 191 18.16 -12.54 4.13
CA LYS A 191 18.16 -11.23 3.50
C LYS A 191 17.84 -11.41 2.02
N GLY A 192 17.55 -10.30 1.33
CA GLY A 192 17.35 -10.26 -0.10
C GLY A 192 16.04 -9.61 -0.52
N LEU A 193 15.99 -9.17 -1.76
CA LEU A 193 14.84 -8.59 -2.42
C LEU A 193 14.71 -9.18 -3.82
N THR A 194 13.56 -9.79 -4.09
CA THR A 194 13.19 -10.30 -5.40
C THR A 194 11.93 -9.59 -5.86
N VAL A 195 11.95 -8.99 -7.05
CA VAL A 195 10.79 -8.39 -7.69
C VAL A 195 10.54 -9.09 -9.01
N VAL A 196 9.34 -9.62 -9.17
CA VAL A 196 8.91 -10.32 -10.38
C VAL A 196 7.62 -9.73 -10.91
N ASP A 197 7.47 -9.77 -12.23
CA ASP A 197 6.22 -9.42 -12.90
C ASP A 197 5.57 -10.71 -13.41
N ILE A 198 4.27 -10.87 -13.16
CA ILE A 198 3.43 -11.92 -13.74
C ILE A 198 2.36 -11.31 -14.65
N ASP A 199 1.98 -12.02 -15.70
CA ASP A 199 0.84 -11.66 -16.55
C ASP A 199 -0.40 -12.43 -16.08
N ILE A 200 -1.42 -11.70 -15.63
CA ILE A 200 -2.67 -12.26 -15.13
C ILE A 200 -3.82 -12.20 -16.16
N LYS A 201 -3.54 -11.92 -17.44
CA LYS A 201 -4.57 -11.75 -18.49
C LYS A 201 -5.54 -12.93 -18.60
N ASN A 202 -5.04 -14.15 -18.34
CA ASN A 202 -5.83 -15.38 -18.42
C ASN A 202 -6.34 -15.85 -17.05
N ILE A 203 -6.16 -15.06 -16.00
CA ILE A 203 -6.65 -15.34 -14.65
C ILE A 203 -7.94 -14.55 -14.43
N PRO A 204 -9.03 -15.18 -13.94
CA PRO A 204 -10.27 -14.48 -13.65
C PRO A 204 -10.05 -13.30 -12.70
N THR A 205 -10.71 -12.18 -12.97
CA THR A 205 -10.59 -10.91 -12.20
C THR A 205 -11.22 -10.96 -10.81
N SER A 206 -11.81 -12.09 -10.40
CA SER A 206 -12.27 -12.27 -9.03
C SER A 206 -11.11 -12.20 -8.05
N GLN A 207 -11.40 -11.82 -6.81
CA GLN A 207 -10.43 -11.75 -5.73
C GLN A 207 -9.59 -13.04 -5.61
N LYS A 208 -8.28 -12.89 -5.40
CA LYS A 208 -7.33 -13.98 -5.22
C LYS A 208 -6.54 -13.82 -3.93
N LEU A 209 -6.23 -14.95 -3.30
CA LEU A 209 -5.25 -14.98 -2.22
C LEU A 209 -3.90 -15.34 -2.84
N ILE A 210 -2.92 -14.45 -2.72
CA ILE A 210 -1.54 -14.73 -3.10
C ILE A 210 -0.78 -15.10 -1.84
N GLN A 211 -0.17 -16.27 -1.84
CA GLN A 211 0.49 -16.87 -0.67
C GLN A 211 1.96 -17.08 -0.97
N LEU A 212 2.84 -16.64 -0.07
CA LEU A 212 4.26 -16.95 -0.11
C LEU A 212 4.48 -18.29 0.59
N VAL A 213 4.92 -19.30 -0.16
CA VAL A 213 4.95 -20.68 0.34
C VAL A 213 6.30 -21.36 0.10
N THR A 214 6.74 -22.16 1.06
CA THR A 214 7.86 -23.09 0.87
C THR A 214 7.47 -24.26 -0.05
N PRO A 215 8.42 -24.99 -0.66
CA PRO A 215 8.09 -26.15 -1.49
C PRO A 215 7.37 -27.26 -0.72
N ASP A 216 7.59 -27.33 0.59
CA ASP A 216 6.92 -28.28 1.50
C ASP A 216 5.48 -27.87 1.87
N GLY A 217 5.03 -26.69 1.41
CA GLY A 217 3.65 -26.22 1.58
C GLY A 217 3.38 -25.39 2.84
N TYR A 218 4.42 -24.93 3.55
CA TYR A 218 4.25 -23.96 4.64
C TYR A 218 4.11 -22.54 4.10
N GLU A 219 3.05 -21.85 4.52
CA GLU A 219 2.84 -20.42 4.25
C GLU A 219 3.69 -19.56 5.18
N LEU A 220 4.29 -18.50 4.61
CA LEU A 220 5.12 -17.54 5.32
C LEU A 220 4.50 -16.14 5.37
N ASP A 221 3.71 -15.78 4.36
CA ASP A 221 2.99 -14.51 4.25
C ASP A 221 1.90 -14.63 3.18
N TYR A 222 0.95 -13.70 3.17
CA TYR A 222 -0.13 -13.67 2.18
C TYR A 222 -0.58 -12.24 1.88
N SER A 223 -1.10 -12.02 0.67
CA SER A 223 -1.72 -10.77 0.25
C SER A 223 -2.96 -11.06 -0.60
N ILE A 224 -3.97 -10.22 -0.45
CA ILE A 224 -5.21 -10.28 -1.21
C ILE A 224 -5.07 -9.39 -2.44
N MET A 225 -5.44 -9.91 -3.61
CA MET A 225 -5.55 -9.20 -4.88
C MET A 225 -7.00 -9.12 -5.34
#